data_AF-A0A822F002-F1
#
_entry.id   AF-A0A822F002-F1
#
_cell.length_a   1.000
_cell.length_b   1.000
_cell.length_c   1.000
_cell.angle_alpha   90.00
_cell.angle_beta   90.00
_cell.angle_gamma   90.00
#
_symmetry.space_group_name_H-M   'P 1'
#
loop_
_entity.id
_entity.type
_entity.pdbx_description
1 polymer ?
#
loop_
_entity_poly.entity_id
_entity_poly.type
_entity_poly.pdbx_seq_one_letter_code
_entity_poly.pdbx_strand_id
1 'polypeptide(L)'
;MSNLEELGLYIANPIGPIIDGINLKENIFNYMPKLKKFEFDIHSFIRFNNQFNLPSNEDIQNTFKNVKSNQIISSIDYFPKTHRFHCHIYSYPYTLMYYQIITNNFPGGLFTCVHHISLSDERPFEHEFFLQIAKSFPFIKDLRLYNLEPQKNNKQ
;
A
#
# COMPACT_ATOMS: atom_id res chain seq x y z
N MET A 1 -28.52 0.61 9.98
CA MET A 1 -27.39 -0.30 10.21
C MET A 1 -27.33 -1.25 9.02
N SER A 2 -26.22 -1.29 8.29
CA SER A 2 -26.14 -2.10 7.07
C SER A 2 -26.09 -3.60 7.44
N ASN A 3 -26.70 -4.45 6.60
CA ASN A 3 -26.56 -5.91 6.69
C ASN A 3 -25.33 -6.41 5.93
N LEU A 4 -24.34 -5.55 5.70
CA LEU A 4 -23.16 -5.87 4.92
C LEU A 4 -22.27 -6.83 5.71
N GLU A 5 -22.07 -8.04 5.18
CA GLU A 5 -21.23 -9.06 5.81
C GLU A 5 -19.80 -9.08 5.25
N GLU A 6 -19.61 -8.59 4.02
CA GLU A 6 -18.32 -8.55 3.33
C GLU A 6 -18.07 -7.17 2.72
N LEU A 7 -16.85 -6.66 2.88
CA LEU A 7 -16.43 -5.38 2.30
C LEU A 7 -14.96 -5.45 1.89
N GLY A 8 -14.70 -5.18 0.61
CA GLY A 8 -13.38 -4.84 0.09
C GLY A 8 -13.25 -3.33 -0.03
N LEU A 9 -12.24 -2.73 0.59
CA LEU A 9 -12.09 -1.29 0.68
C LEU A 9 -10.72 -0.82 0.17
N TYR A 10 -10.74 0.09 -0.80
CA TYR A 10 -9.56 0.82 -1.23
C TYR A 10 -9.65 2.26 -0.71
N ILE A 11 -8.63 2.73 0.01
CA ILE A 11 -8.53 4.11 0.49
C ILE A 11 -7.21 4.72 0.06
N ALA A 12 -7.27 5.88 -0.60
CA ALA A 12 -6.11 6.72 -0.84
C ALA A 12 -6.27 8.05 -0.13
N ASN A 13 -5.37 8.35 0.80
CA ASN A 13 -5.28 9.61 1.51
C ASN A 13 -4.04 10.39 1.04
N PRO A 14 -4.15 11.21 -0.02
CA PRO A 14 -2.99 11.86 -0.64
C PRO A 14 -2.38 12.99 0.21
N ILE A 15 -3.16 13.56 1.14
CA ILE A 15 -2.74 14.61 2.04
C ILE A 15 -3.53 14.47 3.35
N GLY A 16 -2.94 13.85 4.36
CA GLY A 16 -3.59 13.71 5.67
C GLY A 16 -2.80 12.82 6.64
N PRO A 17 -3.38 12.49 7.81
CA PRO A 17 -2.79 11.55 8.74
C PRO A 17 -2.79 10.13 8.16
N ILE A 18 -1.98 9.24 8.76
CA ILE A 18 -2.06 7.80 8.46
C ILE A 18 -3.43 7.28 8.85
N ILE A 19 -4.05 6.52 7.95
CA ILE A 19 -5.26 5.77 8.24
C ILE A 19 -4.84 4.40 8.78
N ASP A 20 -4.82 4.27 10.10
CA ASP A 20 -4.40 3.07 10.82
C ASP A 20 -5.58 2.25 11.38
N GLY A 21 -5.29 1.21 12.16
CA GLY A 21 -6.32 0.34 12.74
C GLY A 21 -7.26 1.06 13.72
N ILE A 22 -6.80 2.13 14.38
CA ILE A 22 -7.62 2.95 15.27
C ILE A 22 -8.63 3.74 14.44
N ASN A 23 -8.16 4.38 13.37
CA ASN A 23 -9.00 5.13 12.44
C ASN A 23 -10.09 4.24 11.83
N LEU A 24 -9.75 3.02 11.37
CA LEU A 24 -10.75 2.08 10.83
C LEU A 24 -11.74 1.61 11.89
N LYS A 25 -11.31 1.40 13.14
CA LYS A 25 -12.20 1.01 14.22
C LYS A 25 -13.23 2.08 14.50
N GLU A 26 -12.78 3.33 14.65
CA GLU A 26 -13.63 4.47 14.97
C GLU A 26 -14.62 4.77 13.85
N ASN A 27 -14.23 4.62 12.58
CA ASN A 27 -15.04 5.07 11.45
C ASN A 27 -15.77 3.95 10.69
N ILE A 28 -15.36 2.69 10.84
CA ILE A 28 -15.94 1.56 10.08
C ILE A 28 -16.42 0.46 11.03
N PHE A 29 -15.53 -0.16 11.80
CA PHE A 29 -15.87 -1.38 12.54
C PHE A 29 -16.97 -1.16 13.58
N ASN A 30 -16.97 -0.01 14.25
CA ASN A 30 -18.01 0.33 15.22
C ASN A 30 -19.42 0.49 14.59
N TYR A 31 -19.49 0.82 13.31
CA TYR A 31 -20.74 1.07 12.59
C TYR A 31 -21.21 -0.12 11.74
N MET A 32 -20.36 -1.13 11.55
CA MET A 32 -20.63 -2.33 10.74
C MET A 32 -20.44 -3.63 11.56
N PRO A 33 -21.23 -3.85 12.64
CA PRO A 33 -21.02 -4.98 13.55
C PRO A 33 -21.25 -6.35 12.92
N LYS A 34 -21.91 -6.42 11.76
CA LYS A 34 -22.15 -7.66 11.00
C LYS A 34 -21.06 -7.99 9.99
N LEU A 35 -20.05 -7.13 9.84
CA LEU A 35 -18.96 -7.32 8.91
C LEU A 35 -18.09 -8.49 9.37
N LYS A 36 -18.17 -9.61 8.66
CA LYS A 36 -17.44 -10.85 8.94
C LYS A 36 -16.13 -10.90 8.16
N LYS A 37 -16.16 -10.39 6.92
CA LYS A 37 -15.01 -10.34 6.03
C LYS A 37 -14.71 -8.89 5.68
N PHE A 38 -13.51 -8.45 6.01
CA PHE A 38 -13.05 -7.12 5.68
C PHE A 38 -11.66 -7.22 5.07
N GLU A 39 -11.56 -6.81 3.81
CA GLU A 39 -10.32 -6.73 3.07
C GLU A 39 -10.07 -5.27 2.73
N PHE A 40 -8.83 -4.83 2.83
CA PHE A 40 -8.50 -3.45 2.52
C PHE A 40 -7.12 -3.27 1.93
N ASP A 41 -6.99 -2.16 1.21
CA ASP A 41 -5.75 -1.56 0.72
C ASP A 41 -5.82 -0.05 0.99
N ILE A 42 -4.87 0.44 1.78
CA ILE A 42 -4.83 1.80 2.29
C ILE A 42 -3.48 2.43 1.94
N HIS A 43 -3.52 3.53 1.20
CA HIS A 43 -2.38 4.39 0.92
C HIS A 43 -2.53 5.71 1.67
N SER A 44 -1.55 6.07 2.51
CA SER A 44 -1.49 7.37 3.16
C SER A 44 -0.20 8.11 2.78
N PHE A 45 -0.31 9.35 2.32
CA PHE A 45 0.81 10.22 1.99
C PHE A 45 0.91 11.37 2.98
N ILE A 46 2.04 11.46 3.65
CA ILE A 46 2.25 12.41 4.74
C ILE A 46 3.48 13.25 4.43
N ARG A 47 3.36 14.57 4.61
CA ARG A 47 4.50 15.49 4.54
C ARG A 47 5.22 15.47 5.89
N PHE A 48 6.52 15.26 5.90
CA PHE A 48 7.31 15.42 7.12
C PHE A 48 8.03 16.77 7.09
N ASN A 49 7.46 17.76 7.78
CA ASN A 49 8.10 19.07 7.98
C ASN A 49 9.07 18.97 9.18
N ASN A 50 10.13 18.17 9.07
CA ASN A 50 11.11 17.90 10.14
C ASN A 50 10.58 17.07 11.33
N GLN A 51 9.62 16.16 11.11
CA GLN A 51 9.19 15.21 12.15
C GLN A 51 10.26 14.14 12.36
N PHE A 52 10.79 14.02 13.58
CA PHE A 52 11.88 13.10 13.92
C PHE A 52 11.42 11.67 14.23
N ASN A 53 10.13 11.45 14.49
CA ASN A 53 9.59 10.14 14.87
C ASN A 53 8.55 9.68 13.84
N LEU A 54 9.05 9.05 12.78
CA LEU A 54 8.22 8.36 11.79
C LEU A 54 7.87 6.98 12.35
N PRO A 55 6.61 6.52 12.24
CA PRO A 55 6.24 5.20 12.74
C PRO A 55 6.99 4.12 11.96
N SER A 56 7.34 3.03 12.63
CA SER A 56 7.83 1.83 11.98
C SER A 56 6.65 0.99 11.44
N ASN A 57 6.94 0.02 10.55
CA ASN A 57 5.93 -0.95 10.12
C ASN A 57 5.33 -1.72 11.31
N GLU A 58 6.14 -1.99 12.35
CA GLU A 58 5.69 -2.67 13.57
C GLU A 58 4.70 -1.78 14.35
N ASP A 59 5.00 -0.49 14.50
CA ASP A 59 4.09 0.48 15.13
C ASP A 59 2.73 0.51 14.41
N ILE A 60 2.75 0.56 13.07
CA ILE A 60 1.54 0.57 12.24
C ILE A 60 0.76 -0.73 12.41
N GLN A 61 1.41 -1.89 12.24
CA GLN A 61 0.76 -3.20 12.37
C GLN A 61 0.15 -3.41 13.77
N ASN A 62 0.81 -2.91 14.82
CA ASN A 62 0.31 -2.99 16.19
C ASN A 62 -1.03 -2.27 16.40
N THR A 63 -1.35 -1.26 15.59
CA THR A 63 -2.67 -0.59 15.63
C THR A 63 -3.81 -1.52 15.18
N PHE A 64 -3.51 -2.57 14.41
CA PHE A 64 -4.47 -3.53 13.87
C PHE A 64 -4.62 -4.80 14.72
N LYS A 65 -3.92 -4.93 15.85
CA LYS A 65 -3.91 -6.15 16.68
C LYS A 65 -5.30 -6.67 17.10
N ASN A 66 -6.30 -5.78 17.16
CA ASN A 66 -7.67 -6.11 17.55
C ASN A 66 -8.63 -6.23 16.35
N VAL A 67 -8.13 -6.11 15.13
CA VAL A 67 -8.92 -6.25 13.90
C VAL A 67 -8.95 -7.71 13.52
N LYS A 68 -10.16 -8.27 13.35
CA LYS A 68 -10.34 -9.64 12.85
C LYS A 68 -9.98 -9.68 11.36
N SER A 69 -8.70 -9.81 11.05
CA SER A 69 -8.19 -10.09 9.71
C SER A 69 -7.11 -11.16 9.79
N ASN A 70 -6.84 -11.85 8.69
CA ASN A 70 -5.88 -12.95 8.67
C ASN A 70 -4.46 -12.46 9.02
N GLN A 71 -3.99 -11.44 8.30
CA GLN A 71 -2.68 -10.82 8.52
C GLN A 71 -2.69 -9.41 7.89
N ILE A 72 -2.10 -8.43 8.58
CA ILE A 72 -1.92 -7.08 8.05
C ILE A 72 -0.46 -6.87 7.68
N ILE A 73 -0.23 -6.46 6.44
CA ILE A 73 1.08 -6.07 5.95
C ILE A 73 1.14 -4.55 5.87
N SER A 74 2.30 -3.98 6.21
CA SER A 74 2.57 -2.57 5.99
C SER A 74 3.93 -2.38 5.33
N SER A 75 4.03 -1.38 4.46
CA SER A 75 5.29 -0.81 4.01
C SER A 75 5.29 0.70 4.23
N ILE A 76 6.47 1.22 4.52
CA ILE A 76 6.70 2.66 4.66
C ILE A 76 7.86 3.03 3.76
N ASP A 77 7.55 3.89 2.79
CA ASP A 77 8.49 4.39 1.81
C ASP A 77 8.75 5.87 2.03
N TYR A 78 10.03 6.24 2.06
CA TYR A 78 10.48 7.60 2.28
C TYR A 78 10.91 8.25 0.96
N PHE A 79 10.32 9.40 0.69
CA PHE A 79 10.53 10.20 -0.51
C PHE A 79 11.19 11.54 -0.11
N PRO A 80 12.53 11.55 0.06
CA PRO A 80 13.26 12.71 0.55
C PRO A 80 13.19 13.94 -0.36
N LYS A 81 13.14 13.79 -1.69
CA LYS A 81 13.07 14.95 -2.60
C LYS A 81 11.76 15.72 -2.40
N THR A 82 10.66 15.00 -2.21
CA THR A 82 9.32 15.56 -2.03
C THR A 82 8.95 15.82 -0.57
N HIS A 83 9.84 15.48 0.38
CA HIS A 83 9.63 15.60 1.83
C HIS A 83 8.36 14.89 2.30
N ARG A 84 8.13 13.68 1.75
CA ARG A 84 6.95 12.87 2.04
C ARG A 84 7.33 11.45 2.39
N PHE A 85 6.49 10.79 3.17
CA PHE A 85 6.51 9.35 3.24
C PHE A 85 5.14 8.80 2.84
N HIS A 86 5.16 7.59 2.31
CA HIS A 86 3.99 6.83 1.95
C HIS A 86 3.91 5.63 2.86
N CYS A 87 2.78 5.48 3.52
CA CYS A 87 2.43 4.28 4.26
C CYS A 87 1.40 3.50 3.43
N HIS A 88 1.74 2.28 3.05
CA HIS A 88 0.84 1.34 2.41
C HIS A 88 0.50 0.24 3.41
N ILE A 89 -0.80 -0.02 3.62
CA ILE A 89 -1.28 -1.02 4.56
C ILE A 89 -2.36 -1.84 3.87
N TYR A 90 -2.24 -3.17 3.93
CA TYR A 90 -3.21 -4.04 3.27
C TYR A 90 -3.45 -5.35 4.02
N SER A 91 -4.60 -5.95 3.73
CA SER A 91 -4.98 -7.28 4.20
C SER A 91 -4.29 -8.37 3.38
N TYR A 92 -3.76 -9.40 4.04
CA TYR A 92 -3.12 -10.55 3.41
C TYR A 92 -3.91 -11.85 3.71
N PRO A 93 -4.14 -12.75 2.73
CA PRO A 93 -3.73 -12.65 1.33
C PRO A 93 -4.43 -11.51 0.58
N TYR A 94 -3.72 -10.92 -0.38
CA TYR A 94 -4.22 -9.80 -1.16
C TYR A 94 -5.16 -10.27 -2.26
N THR A 95 -6.39 -9.75 -2.26
CA THR A 95 -7.50 -10.22 -3.13
C THR A 95 -7.99 -9.17 -4.12
N LEU A 96 -7.54 -7.92 -4.01
CA LEU A 96 -7.98 -6.85 -4.90
C LEU A 96 -7.30 -6.95 -6.26
N MET A 97 -7.95 -6.40 -7.28
CA MET A 97 -7.47 -6.43 -8.67
C MET A 97 -6.41 -5.38 -8.99
N TYR A 98 -6.27 -4.35 -8.14
CA TYR A 98 -5.42 -3.19 -8.37
C TYR A 98 -4.41 -3.08 -7.26
N TYR A 99 -3.11 -3.06 -7.56
CA TYR A 99 -2.07 -2.75 -6.58
C TYR A 99 -1.37 -1.47 -7.02
N GLN A 100 -1.58 -0.38 -6.29
CA GLN A 100 -1.07 0.92 -6.72
C GLN A 100 0.23 1.29 -6.03
N ILE A 101 1.03 2.15 -6.67
CA ILE A 101 2.18 2.84 -6.05
C ILE A 101 3.21 1.85 -5.50
N ILE A 102 3.65 0.94 -6.35
CA ILE A 102 4.79 0.07 -6.05
C ILE A 102 6.07 0.88 -6.22
N THR A 103 6.91 0.88 -5.19
CA THR A 103 8.20 1.59 -5.13
C THR A 103 9.37 0.63 -5.31
N ASN A 104 10.59 1.14 -5.46
CA ASN A 104 11.82 0.32 -5.53
C ASN A 104 12.07 -0.50 -4.26
N ASN A 105 11.39 -0.20 -3.15
CA ASN A 105 11.53 -0.96 -1.90
C ASN A 105 10.55 -2.13 -1.81
N PHE A 106 9.78 -2.40 -2.87
CA PHE A 106 8.85 -3.52 -2.90
C PHE A 106 9.55 -4.84 -2.56
N PRO A 107 9.14 -5.53 -1.48
CA PRO A 107 9.84 -6.73 -1.02
C PRO A 107 9.54 -7.97 -1.88
N GLY A 108 8.60 -7.88 -2.82
CA GLY A 108 8.08 -9.03 -3.55
C GLY A 108 6.86 -9.65 -2.88
N GLY A 109 6.63 -10.92 -3.16
CA GLY A 109 5.40 -11.66 -2.77
C GLY A 109 4.70 -12.21 -4.00
N LEU A 110 3.59 -12.93 -3.80
CA LEU A 110 2.78 -13.48 -4.90
C LEU A 110 1.36 -12.93 -4.81
N PHE A 111 0.94 -12.21 -5.86
CA PHE A 111 -0.33 -11.49 -5.93
C PHE A 111 -1.13 -11.96 -7.14
N THR A 112 -1.78 -13.12 -7.00
CA THR A 112 -2.48 -13.78 -8.10
C THR A 112 -3.81 -13.12 -8.49
N CYS A 113 -4.39 -12.29 -7.61
CA CYS A 113 -5.64 -11.58 -7.91
C CYS A 113 -5.42 -10.23 -8.62
N VAL A 114 -4.17 -9.74 -8.63
CA VAL A 114 -3.84 -8.41 -9.15
C VAL A 114 -3.64 -8.47 -10.65
N HIS A 115 -4.36 -7.61 -11.37
CA HIS A 115 -4.28 -7.47 -12.83
C HIS A 115 -3.80 -6.09 -13.27
N HIS A 116 -3.86 -5.10 -12.38
CA HIS A 116 -3.53 -3.72 -12.69
C HIS A 116 -2.55 -3.21 -11.65
N ILE A 117 -1.39 -2.72 -12.09
CA ILE A 117 -0.41 -2.15 -11.18
C ILE A 117 0.05 -0.77 -11.62
N SER A 118 0.42 0.06 -10.63
CA SER A 118 1.16 1.29 -10.88
C SER A 118 2.49 1.31 -10.12
N LEU A 119 3.52 1.77 -10.80
CA LEU A 119 4.87 1.96 -10.28
C LEU A 119 5.15 3.45 -10.13
N SER A 120 5.63 3.88 -8.97
CA SER A 120 5.99 5.28 -8.74
C SER A 120 7.09 5.39 -7.69
N ASP A 121 8.19 6.07 -8.02
CA ASP A 121 9.30 6.31 -7.09
C ASP A 121 10.07 7.60 -7.47
N GLU A 122 10.85 8.15 -6.54
CA GLU A 122 11.78 9.25 -6.75
C GLU A 122 13.07 8.84 -7.48
N ARG A 123 13.37 7.54 -7.48
CA ARG A 123 14.48 6.93 -8.21
C ARG A 123 13.95 6.18 -9.43
N PRO A 124 14.68 6.19 -10.57
CA PRO A 124 14.33 5.33 -11.70
C PRO A 124 14.30 3.86 -11.29
N PHE A 125 13.41 3.08 -11.92
CA PHE A 125 13.33 1.63 -11.74
C PHE A 125 14.36 0.94 -12.62
N GLU A 126 15.14 0.01 -12.05
CA GLU A 126 16.16 -0.75 -12.78
C GLU A 126 15.58 -2.07 -13.36
N HIS A 127 16.32 -2.72 -14.26
CA HIS A 127 15.83 -3.92 -14.96
C HIS A 127 15.42 -5.05 -14.01
N GLU A 128 16.21 -5.27 -12.95
CA GLU A 128 15.99 -6.31 -11.94
C GLU A 128 14.66 -6.12 -11.20
N PHE A 129 14.23 -4.86 -11.03
CA PHE A 129 12.94 -4.54 -10.43
C PHE A 129 11.79 -5.10 -11.28
N PHE A 130 11.84 -4.93 -12.61
CA PHE A 130 10.80 -5.47 -13.50
C PHE A 130 10.75 -7.00 -13.50
N LEU A 131 11.89 -7.67 -13.31
CA LEU A 131 11.92 -9.13 -13.12
C LEU A 131 11.21 -9.55 -11.83
N GLN A 132 11.38 -8.77 -10.75
CA GLN A 132 10.66 -9.00 -9.50
C GLN A 132 9.16 -8.75 -9.66
N ILE A 133 8.76 -7.68 -10.36
CA ILE A 133 7.35 -7.40 -10.69
C ILE A 133 6.73 -8.56 -11.47
N ALA A 134 7.39 -9.06 -12.51
CA ALA A 134 6.86 -10.17 -13.31
C ALA A 134 6.66 -11.45 -12.48
N LYS A 135 7.56 -11.72 -11.53
CA LYS A 135 7.44 -12.86 -10.60
C LYS A 135 6.30 -12.66 -9.59
N SER A 136 6.14 -11.44 -9.10
CA SER A 136 5.16 -11.14 -8.07
C SER A 136 3.73 -11.07 -8.56
N PHE A 137 3.54 -10.70 -9.82
CA PHE A 137 2.23 -10.43 -10.39
C PHE A 137 2.07 -11.19 -11.73
N PRO A 138 1.85 -12.51 -11.68
CA PRO A 138 1.89 -13.38 -12.88
C PRO A 138 0.77 -13.11 -13.90
N PHE A 139 -0.28 -12.37 -13.52
CA PHE A 139 -1.47 -12.13 -14.34
C PHE A 139 -1.69 -10.65 -14.68
N ILE A 140 -0.66 -9.79 -14.59
CA ILE A 140 -0.80 -8.37 -14.96
C ILE A 140 -1.33 -8.20 -16.38
N LYS A 141 -2.29 -7.29 -16.53
CA LYS A 141 -2.86 -6.82 -17.80
C LYS A 141 -2.52 -5.36 -18.09
N ASP A 142 -2.40 -4.53 -17.05
CA ASP A 142 -2.06 -3.10 -17.16
C ASP A 142 -0.93 -2.74 -16.20
N LEU A 143 0.10 -2.10 -16.73
CA LEU A 143 1.25 -1.57 -16.01
C LEU A 143 1.35 -0.07 -16.30
N ARG A 144 1.17 0.75 -15.26
CA ARG A 144 1.40 2.20 -15.33
C ARG A 144 2.70 2.55 -14.64
N LEU A 145 3.57 3.28 -15.34
CA LEU A 145 4.86 3.70 -14.82
C LEU A 145 4.89 5.23 -14.71
N TYR A 146 5.17 5.72 -13.50
CA TYR A 146 5.36 7.13 -13.20
C TYR A 146 6.82 7.36 -12.81
N ASN A 147 7.58 7.94 -13.73
CA ASN A 147 8.98 8.32 -13.51
C ASN A 147 9.07 9.83 -13.29
N LEU A 148 9.57 10.25 -12.14
CA LEU A 148 9.91 11.66 -11.90
C LEU A 148 11.21 12.06 -12.59
N GLU A 149 12.13 11.10 -12.76
CA GLU A 149 13.43 11.29 -13.40
C GLU A 149 13.61 10.25 -14.52
N PRO A 150 14.30 10.60 -15.63
CA PRO A 150 14.65 9.61 -16.63
C PRO A 150 15.62 8.57 -16.06
N GLN A 151 15.57 7.34 -16.57
CA GLN A 151 16.63 6.36 -16.35
C GLN A 151 17.96 6.93 -16.85
N LYS A 152 19.05 6.70 -16.11
CA LYS A 152 20.38 7.06 -16.61
C LYS A 152 20.65 6.18 -17.82
N ASN A 153 20.84 6.81 -18.98
CA ASN A 153 21.07 6.11 -20.25
C ASN A 153 22.06 4.94 -20.06
N ASN A 154 21.59 3.72 -20.31
CA ASN A 154 22.48 2.63 -20.70
C ASN A 154 23.04 3.02 -22.06
N LYS A 155 24.20 3.68 -22.08
CA LYS A 155 25.06 3.67 -23.26
C LYS A 155 25.45 2.20 -23.46
N GLN A 156 24.68 1.50 -24.29
CA GLN A 156 25.15 0.30 -24.97
C GLN A 156 26.04 0.71 -26.14
#